data_AF-A0A4Y9QPC6-F1
#
_entry.id   AF-A0A4Y9QPC6-F1
#
_cell.length_a   1.000
_cell.length_b   1.000
_cell.length_c   1.000
_cell.angle_alpha   90.00
_cell.angle_beta   90.00
_cell.angle_gamma   90.00
#
_symmetry.space_group_name_H-M   'P 1'
#
loop_
_entity.id
_entity.type
_entity.pdbx_description
1 polymer ?
#
loop_
_entity_poly.entity_id
_entity_poly.type
_entity_poly.pdbx_seq_one_letter_code
_entity_poly.pdbx_strand_id
1 'polypeptide(L)'
;METRKLISIPQPTLHGKTRMGQRGISEEVALLVIKEGEVIHKQGLKFFFVPKAKRADWQVKDAEAVANLMVITDQSIREIITCYKSDRAIHRVKKKSKRLKK
;
A
#
# COMPACT_ATOMS: atom_id res chain seq x y z
N MET A 1 -5.54 -27.47 8.75
CA MET A 1 -4.15 -27.00 8.90
C MET A 1 -3.92 -25.87 7.90
N GLU A 2 -4.17 -24.62 8.32
CA GLU A 2 -3.85 -23.45 7.49
C GLU A 2 -2.32 -23.31 7.41
N THR A 3 -1.78 -23.47 6.22
CA THR A 3 -0.38 -23.22 5.91
C THR A 3 -0.08 -21.75 6.21
N ARG A 4 0.64 -21.51 7.30
CA ARG A 4 1.36 -20.24 7.54
C ARG A 4 2.32 -20.03 6.38
N LYS A 5 1.85 -19.38 5.30
CA LYS A 5 2.73 -18.91 4.22
C LYS A 5 3.80 -18.05 4.89
N LEU A 6 5.06 -18.44 4.71
CA LEU A 6 6.19 -17.54 4.91
C LEU A 6 5.86 -16.26 4.13
N ILE A 7 5.51 -15.20 4.85
CA ILE A 7 5.17 -13.92 4.23
C ILE A 7 6.49 -13.39 3.67
N SER A 8 6.72 -13.61 2.38
CA SER A 8 7.83 -12.96 1.68
C SER A 8 7.64 -11.46 1.86
N ILE A 9 8.63 -10.79 2.48
CA ILE A 9 8.58 -9.34 2.69
C ILE A 9 8.55 -8.69 1.30
N PRO A 10 7.45 -8.01 0.92
CA PRO A 10 7.33 -7.47 -0.43
C PRO A 10 8.38 -6.39 -0.66
N GLN A 11 9.12 -6.53 -1.76
CA GLN A 11 10.18 -5.58 -2.10
C GLN A 11 9.66 -4.51 -3.06
N PRO A 12 10.06 -3.24 -2.93
CA PRO A 12 9.67 -2.21 -3.87
C PRO A 12 10.34 -2.42 -5.23
N THR A 13 9.53 -2.37 -6.29
CA THR A 13 10.05 -2.27 -7.67
C THR A 13 10.87 -0.97 -7.82
N LEU A 14 11.68 -0.86 -8.88
CA LEU A 14 12.42 0.37 -9.17
C LEU A 14 11.48 1.60 -9.22
N HIS A 15 10.31 1.43 -9.87
CA HIS A 15 9.28 2.47 -9.91
C HIS A 15 8.73 2.78 -8.51
N GLY A 16 8.43 1.76 -7.72
CA GLY A 16 7.97 1.89 -6.34
C GLY A 16 8.96 2.70 -5.49
N LYS A 17 10.23 2.33 -5.53
CA LYS A 17 11.32 2.99 -4.79
C LYS A 17 11.45 4.47 -5.16
N THR A 18 11.42 4.80 -6.45
CA THR A 18 11.43 6.21 -6.90
C THR A 18 10.22 6.98 -6.36
N ARG A 19 9.01 6.39 -6.39
CA ARG A 19 7.78 7.06 -5.94
C ARG A 19 7.71 7.23 -4.43
N MET A 20 8.26 6.28 -3.70
CA MET A 20 8.43 6.33 -2.25
C MET A 20 9.35 7.48 -1.84
N GLY A 21 10.54 7.56 -2.45
CA GLY A 21 11.49 8.64 -2.20
C GLY A 21 10.91 10.02 -2.52
N GLN A 22 10.21 10.16 -3.65
CA GLN A 22 9.53 11.41 -4.03
C GLN A 22 8.46 11.88 -3.03
N ARG A 23 7.97 11.01 -2.16
CA ARG A 23 6.87 11.27 -1.23
C ARG A 23 7.26 11.18 0.24
N GLY A 24 8.55 10.97 0.53
CA GLY A 24 9.04 10.75 1.89
C GLY A 24 8.36 9.55 2.57
N ILE A 25 8.04 8.50 1.82
CA ILE A 25 7.46 7.27 2.36
C ILE A 25 8.60 6.27 2.57
N SER A 26 8.82 5.85 3.81
CA SER A 26 9.81 4.83 4.11
C SER A 26 9.25 3.42 3.85
N GLU A 27 10.15 2.45 3.70
CA GLU A 27 9.77 1.06 3.45
C GLU A 27 9.05 0.46 4.66
N GLU A 28 9.49 0.79 5.87
CA GLU A 28 8.89 0.34 7.12
C GLU A 28 7.42 0.78 7.23
N VAL A 29 7.12 2.02 6.84
CA VAL A 29 5.76 2.55 6.83
C VAL A 29 4.91 1.84 5.77
N ALA A 30 5.47 1.55 4.59
CA ALA A 30 4.75 0.80 3.56
C ALA A 30 4.44 -0.64 4.00
N LEU A 31 5.40 -1.31 4.65
CA LEU A 31 5.22 -2.64 5.22
C LEU A 31 4.19 -2.65 6.35
N LEU A 32 4.18 -1.63 7.21
CA LEU A 32 3.19 -1.46 8.26
C LEU A 32 1.77 -1.38 7.69
N VAL A 33 1.58 -0.63 6.60
CA VAL A 33 0.28 -0.54 5.90
C VAL A 33 -0.13 -1.90 5.30
N ILE A 34 0.81 -2.66 4.73
CA ILE A 34 0.52 -4.00 4.20
C ILE A 34 0.14 -4.97 5.33
N LYS A 35 0.79 -4.87 6.49
CA LYS A 35 0.61 -5.78 7.62
C LYS A 35 -0.70 -5.54 8.38
N GLU A 36 -1.00 -4.29 8.68
CA GLU A 36 -2.10 -3.93 9.60
C GLU A 36 -3.32 -3.32 8.89
N GLY A 37 -3.15 -2.91 7.63
CA GLY A 37 -4.16 -2.23 6.85
C GLY A 37 -5.30 -3.13 6.37
N GLU A 38 -6.20 -2.51 5.62
CA GLU A 38 -7.23 -3.18 4.84
C GLU A 38 -6.83 -3.19 3.37
N VAL A 39 -7.40 -4.13 2.61
CA VAL A 39 -7.07 -4.35 1.20
C VAL A 39 -8.29 -4.19 0.31
N ILE A 40 -8.14 -3.41 -0.76
CA ILE A 40 -9.07 -3.37 -1.88
C ILE A 40 -8.44 -4.13 -3.05
N HIS A 41 -9.19 -5.07 -3.63
CA HIS A 41 -8.77 -5.82 -4.81
C HIS A 41 -9.36 -5.18 -6.06
N LYS A 42 -8.51 -4.73 -7.01
CA LYS A 42 -8.99 -4.06 -8.23
C LYS A 42 -7.99 -4.14 -9.38
N GLN A 43 -8.46 -4.40 -10.61
CA GLN A 43 -7.63 -4.48 -11.82
C GLN A 43 -6.42 -5.42 -11.70
N GLY A 44 -6.57 -6.52 -10.95
CA GLY A 44 -5.48 -7.45 -10.70
C GLY A 44 -4.37 -6.89 -9.82
N LEU A 45 -4.67 -5.89 -9.00
CA LEU A 45 -3.78 -5.28 -8.02
C LEU A 45 -4.43 -5.28 -6.65
N LYS A 46 -3.61 -5.19 -5.61
CA LYS A 46 -4.04 -5.02 -4.22
C LYS A 46 -3.67 -3.63 -3.75
N PHE A 47 -4.64 -2.95 -3.14
CA PHE A 47 -4.53 -1.58 -2.65
C PHE A 47 -4.67 -1.61 -1.13
N PHE A 48 -3.58 -1.42 -0.41
CA PHE A 48 -3.53 -1.42 1.04
C PHE A 48 -3.62 0.00 1.59
N PHE A 49 -4.42 0.18 2.64
CA PHE A 49 -4.58 1.45 3.35
C PHE A 49 -4.97 1.18 4.81
N VAL A 50 -4.74 2.15 5.70
CA VAL A 50 -5.16 2.05 7.11
C VAL A 50 -6.36 2.98 7.36
N PRO A 51 -7.56 2.44 7.64
CA PRO A 51 -8.72 3.24 8.01
C PRO A 51 -8.46 4.11 9.24
N LYS A 52 -9.15 5.26 9.34
CA LYS A 52 -9.02 6.16 10.50
C LYS A 52 -9.39 5.46 11.82
N ALA A 53 -10.39 4.59 11.80
CA ALA A 53 -10.82 3.85 12.99
C ALA A 53 -9.74 2.89 13.51
N LYS A 54 -8.98 2.23 12.62
CA LYS A 54 -7.93 1.28 13.02
C LYS A 54 -6.70 1.93 13.64
N ARG A 55 -6.44 3.21 13.32
CA ARG A 55 -5.29 3.95 13.85
C ARG A 55 -5.61 4.79 15.09
N ALA A 56 -6.82 4.66 15.64
CA ALA A 56 -7.24 5.44 16.82
C ALA A 56 -6.38 5.13 18.05
N ASP A 57 -5.98 3.86 18.20
CA ASP A 57 -5.20 3.38 19.34
C ASP A 57 -3.69 3.30 19.07
N TRP A 58 -3.23 3.81 17.92
CA TRP A 58 -1.82 3.78 17.54
C TRP A 58 -1.06 4.94 18.16
N GLN A 59 0.25 4.80 18.30
CA GLN A 59 1.11 5.94 18.61
C GLN A 59 0.94 7.01 17.53
N VAL A 60 0.88 8.29 17.96
CA VAL A 60 0.61 9.44 17.07
C VAL A 60 1.53 9.43 15.84
N LYS A 61 2.82 9.16 16.05
CA LYS A 61 3.82 9.08 14.98
C LYS A 61 3.48 8.04 13.92
N ASP A 62 3.07 6.84 14.33
CA ASP A 62 2.73 5.76 13.41
C ASP A 62 1.40 6.03 12.72
N ALA A 63 0.41 6.54 13.47
CA ALA A 63 -0.89 6.92 12.95
C ALA A 63 -0.79 7.99 11.85
N GLU A 64 0.07 8.99 12.03
CA GLU A 64 0.34 10.04 11.04
C GLU A 64 1.15 9.53 9.84
N ALA A 65 2.12 8.64 10.08
CA ALA A 65 2.95 8.08 9.02
C ALA A 65 2.11 7.30 7.98
N VAL A 66 1.13 6.51 8.46
CA VAL A 66 0.21 5.73 7.61
C VAL A 66 -1.04 6.51 7.18
N ALA A 67 -1.28 7.69 7.74
CA ALA A 67 -2.44 8.50 7.39
C ALA A 67 -2.43 8.82 5.88
N ASN A 68 -3.57 8.52 5.24
CA ASN A 68 -3.80 8.79 3.82
C ASN A 68 -2.82 8.08 2.88
N LEU A 69 -2.08 7.10 3.37
CA LEU A 69 -1.15 6.30 2.58
C LEU A 69 -1.88 5.14 1.90
N MET A 70 -1.65 5.01 0.59
CA MET A 70 -2.05 3.88 -0.22
C MET A 70 -0.81 3.17 -0.75
N VAL A 71 -0.73 1.87 -0.49
CA VAL A 71 0.34 0.99 -0.99
C VAL A 71 -0.26 0.02 -2.00
N ILE A 72 0.32 -0.05 -3.20
CA ILE A 72 -0.15 -0.93 -4.26
C ILE A 72 0.83 -2.06 -4.47
N THR A 73 0.33 -3.29 -4.42
CA THR A 73 1.11 -4.50 -4.73
C THR A 73 0.50 -5.26 -5.89
N ASP A 74 1.26 -6.23 -6.39
CA ASP A 74 0.73 -7.30 -7.23
C ASP A 74 -0.27 -8.19 -6.46
N GLN A 75 -0.91 -9.12 -7.15
CA GLN A 75 -1.90 -10.02 -6.50
C GLN A 75 -1.28 -10.92 -5.43
N SER A 76 0.00 -11.28 -5.58
CA SER A 76 0.68 -12.18 -4.66
C SER A 76 1.35 -11.46 -3.48
N ILE A 77 1.31 -10.13 -3.43
CA ILE A 77 1.99 -9.32 -2.39
C ILE A 77 3.49 -9.65 -2.35
N ARG A 78 4.10 -9.82 -3.53
CA ARG A 78 5.54 -10.05 -3.71
C ARG A 78 6.27 -8.73 -3.92
N GLU A 79 5.63 -7.78 -4.57
CA GLU A 79 6.27 -6.53 -4.96
C GLU A 79 5.40 -5.32 -4.67
N ILE A 80 6.02 -4.24 -4.18
CA ILE A 80 5.40 -2.92 -4.07
C ILE A 80 5.59 -2.21 -5.40
N ILE A 81 4.49 -2.09 -6.15
CA ILE A 81 4.47 -1.46 -7.46
C ILE A 81 4.57 0.05 -7.31
N THR A 82 3.79 0.64 -6.39
CA THR A 82 3.81 2.07 -6.12
C THR A 82 3.14 2.43 -4.80
N CYS A 83 3.45 3.62 -4.30
CA CYS A 83 2.87 4.17 -3.07
C CYS A 83 2.47 5.62 -3.33
N TYR A 84 1.40 6.09 -2.71
CA TYR A 84 1.06 7.49 -2.71
C TYR A 84 0.30 7.91 -1.45
N LYS A 85 0.52 9.14 -1.00
CA LYS A 85 -0.34 9.81 -0.02
C LYS A 85 -1.44 10.56 -0.74
N SER A 86 -2.69 10.35 -0.36
CA SER A 86 -3.83 11.15 -0.84
C SER A 86 -4.97 11.13 0.17
N ASP A 87 -5.44 12.31 0.56
CA ASP A 87 -6.55 12.48 1.51
C ASP A 87 -7.88 11.89 1.02
N ARG A 88 -7.98 11.60 -0.28
CA ARG A 88 -9.14 10.96 -0.91
C ARG A 88 -8.78 9.66 -1.63
N ALA A 89 -7.68 8.99 -1.24
CA ALA A 89 -7.16 7.81 -1.94
C ALA A 89 -8.24 6.74 -2.19
N ILE A 90 -9.03 6.41 -1.17
CA ILE A 90 -10.10 5.41 -1.23
C ILE A 90 -11.17 5.79 -2.27
N HIS A 91 -11.66 7.03 -2.25
CA HIS A 91 -12.65 7.53 -3.22
C HIS A 91 -12.08 7.77 -4.62
N ARG A 92 -10.74 7.82 -4.75
CA ARG A 92 -10.02 8.08 -6.00
C ARG A 92 -9.40 6.83 -6.61
N VAL A 93 -9.64 5.63 -6.06
CA VAL A 93 -9.31 4.37 -6.75
C VAL A 93 -10.22 4.21 -7.98
N LYS A 94 -9.97 5.02 -9.01
CA LYS A 94 -10.62 4.98 -10.32
C LYS A 94 -9.85 4.02 -11.22
N LYS A 95 -10.53 3.48 -12.23
CA LYS A 95 -9.90 2.68 -13.29
C LYS A 95 -8.73 3.49 -13.85
N LYS A 96 -7.49 2.99 -13.72
CA LYS A 96 -6.35 3.65 -14.37
C LYS A 96 -6.63 3.65 -15.88
N SER A 97 -6.69 4.83 -16.49
CA SER A 97 -7.15 5.01 -17.89
C SER A 97 -6.11 4.59 -18.93
N LYS A 98 -4.84 4.42 -18.54
CA LYS A 98 -3.80 3.94 -19.44
C LYS A 98 -4.07 2.47 -19.77
N ARG A 99 -4.57 2.22 -20.98
CA ARG A 99 -4.48 0.91 -21.63
C ARG A 99 -3.00 0.66 -21.87
N LEU A 100 -2.45 -0.40 -21.28
CA LEU A 100 -1.21 -0.97 -21.77
C LEU A 100 -1.54 -1.42 -23.21
N LYS A 101 -1.08 -0.67 -24.21
CA LYS A 101 -1.16 -1.14 -25.59
C LYS A 101 -0.38 -2.47 -25.63
N LYS A 102 -0.98 -3.50 -26.21
CA LYS A 102 -0.24 -4.67 -26.66
C LYS A 102 0.75 -4.23 -27.74
#